data_AF-A0A422P3J4-F1
#
_entry.id   AF-A0A422P3J4-F1
#
_cell.length_a   1.000
_cell.length_b   1.000
_cell.length_c   1.000
_cell.angle_alpha   90.00
_cell.angle_beta   90.00
_cell.angle_gamma   90.00
#
_symmetry.space_group_name_H-M   'P 1'
#
loop_
_entity.id
_entity.type
_entity.pdbx_description
1 polymer ?
#
loop_
_entity_poly.entity_id
_entity_poly.type
_entity_poly.pdbx_seq_one_letter_code
_entity_poly.pdbx_strand_id
1 'polypeptide(L)'
;MEEFYNNPFRCDPAMDEVCYASVQFLSPEALPVGAEGLKDGDFFRVSSALRFQSQLSEALRANSTLRSTYEVHIETQRREIDRLGDENNELQKKLTRMESQLRSVTLEKECSEMAYKRESEKNVLLEEKVRALENELNSVERRTRDLRAAFRTSPQHSDEHEKPSSRIRPLRLQQSQYSDYQESRTSSPHRNNRARYSLEATHMGPEWSARHSEPQEWRAAEGTAASKRSETTNSMKMGSARRDANYSAKGTAYPTQNNEEDQYATVKELERRLLQENQAKDEIEKQLQKIECTRIRTGAERAKKIALERNFLAAQRTVGEIRMRLRSLAALVR
;
A
#
# COMPACT_ATOMS: atom_id res chain seq x y z
N MET A 1 17.75 -17.18 -3.45
CA MET A 1 17.47 -15.72 -3.53
C MET A 1 18.45 -15.02 -4.51
N GLU A 2 18.97 -15.73 -5.51
CA GLU A 2 20.05 -15.23 -6.39
C GLU A 2 19.62 -15.08 -7.86
N GLU A 3 18.35 -15.27 -8.20
CA GLU A 3 17.89 -15.29 -9.61
C GLU A 3 17.43 -13.91 -10.14
N PHE A 4 17.57 -12.84 -9.37
CA PHE A 4 17.09 -11.49 -9.76
C PHE A 4 18.11 -10.61 -10.52
N TYR A 5 19.29 -11.13 -10.86
CA TYR A 5 20.30 -10.40 -11.65
C TYR A 5 20.41 -10.90 -13.11
N ASN A 6 19.29 -11.29 -13.71
CA ASN A 6 19.22 -11.42 -15.17
C ASN A 6 19.14 -10.03 -15.78
N ASN A 7 20.32 -9.42 -15.98
CA ASN A 7 20.49 -8.15 -16.67
C ASN A 7 20.05 -8.33 -18.15
N PRO A 8 18.95 -7.70 -18.61
CA PRO A 8 18.49 -7.79 -19.98
C PRO A 8 19.43 -7.10 -20.99
N PHE A 9 20.45 -6.40 -20.48
CA PHE A 9 21.49 -5.73 -21.28
C PHE A 9 22.80 -6.53 -21.35
N ARG A 10 22.79 -7.86 -21.20
CA ARG A 10 23.95 -8.64 -21.63
C ARG A 10 24.07 -8.47 -23.15
N CYS A 11 24.99 -7.58 -23.53
CA CYS A 11 25.41 -7.28 -24.88
C CYS A 11 25.51 -8.58 -25.67
N ASP A 12 24.56 -8.79 -26.57
CA ASP A 12 24.67 -9.81 -27.59
C ASP A 12 25.81 -9.36 -28.52
N PRO A 13 26.96 -10.06 -28.55
CA PRO A 13 28.09 -9.66 -29.38
C PRO A 13 27.73 -9.65 -30.87
N ALA A 14 26.62 -10.28 -31.27
CA ALA A 14 26.10 -10.21 -32.64
C ALA A 14 25.50 -8.84 -33.01
N MET A 15 25.09 -8.01 -32.03
CA MET A 15 24.51 -6.69 -32.31
C MET A 15 25.57 -5.61 -32.61
N ASP A 16 26.81 -5.79 -32.15
CA ASP A 16 27.91 -4.85 -32.44
C ASP A 16 28.43 -4.96 -33.89
N GLU A 17 28.21 -6.09 -34.56
CA GLU A 17 28.65 -6.28 -35.96
C GLU A 17 27.74 -5.60 -36.99
N VAL A 18 26.50 -5.25 -36.63
CA VAL A 18 25.53 -4.64 -37.57
C VAL A 18 25.78 -3.13 -37.76
N CYS A 19 26.44 -2.47 -36.81
CA CYS A 19 26.67 -1.01 -36.87
C CYS A 19 27.95 -0.57 -37.58
N TYR A 20 28.81 -1.50 -38.01
CA TYR A 20 30.04 -1.20 -38.73
C TYR A 20 30.15 -1.98 -40.05
N ALA A 21 29.14 -1.88 -40.91
CA ALA A 21 29.32 -2.21 -42.31
C ALA A 21 30.32 -1.19 -42.93
N SER A 22 31.60 -1.54 -42.88
CA SER A 22 32.68 -0.78 -43.50
C SER A 22 32.37 -0.66 -45.00
N VAL A 23 32.11 0.57 -45.44
CA VAL A 23 31.97 0.90 -46.86
C VAL A 23 33.33 0.65 -47.51
N GLN A 24 33.53 -0.55 -48.05
CA GLN A 24 34.68 -0.86 -48.89
C GLN A 24 34.55 -0.02 -50.17
N PHE A 25 35.21 1.13 -50.18
CA PHE A 25 35.52 1.82 -51.43
C PHE A 25 36.46 0.90 -52.20
N LEU A 26 35.97 0.32 -53.30
CA LEU A 26 36.81 -0.33 -54.30
C LEU A 26 37.79 0.71 -54.83
N SER A 27 39.01 0.69 -54.30
CA SER A 27 40.15 1.43 -54.86
C SER A 27 40.43 0.85 -56.25
N PRO A 28 40.41 1.66 -57.32
CA PRO A 28 40.76 1.18 -58.65
C PRO A 28 42.28 1.05 -58.74
N GLU A 29 42.81 -0.09 -58.31
CA GLU A 29 44.24 -0.39 -58.44
C GLU A 29 44.52 -1.11 -59.76
N ALA A 30 45.21 -0.36 -60.63
CA ALA A 30 46.10 -0.76 -61.72
C ALA A 30 45.57 -1.68 -62.85
N LEU A 31 45.19 -1.03 -63.97
CA LEU A 31 45.37 -1.60 -65.31
C LEU A 31 46.84 -1.42 -65.76
N PRO A 32 47.45 -2.39 -66.46
CA PRO A 32 48.77 -2.23 -67.02
C PRO A 32 48.73 -1.40 -68.32
N VAL A 33 49.79 -0.63 -68.47
CA VAL A 33 50.15 0.23 -69.60
C VAL A 33 50.10 -0.53 -70.92
N GLY A 34 49.36 -0.01 -71.90
CA GLY A 34 49.42 -0.49 -73.28
C GLY A 34 48.45 0.18 -74.24
N ALA A 35 49.01 1.00 -75.12
CA ALA A 35 48.52 1.42 -76.42
C ALA A 35 47.52 2.59 -76.51
N GLU A 36 47.96 3.54 -77.33
CA GLU A 36 47.30 4.75 -77.82
C GLU A 36 45.95 4.47 -78.47
N GLY A 37 44.99 5.39 -78.29
CA GLY A 37 43.82 5.43 -79.15
C GLY A 37 42.60 6.07 -78.50
N LEU A 38 42.11 7.12 -79.15
CA LEU A 38 40.82 7.77 -78.99
C LEU A 38 40.63 8.73 -77.80
N LYS A 39 40.58 10.01 -78.18
CA LYS A 39 39.84 11.06 -77.49
C LYS A 39 38.37 10.64 -77.35
N ASP A 40 38.01 10.06 -76.21
CA ASP A 40 36.61 9.86 -75.80
C ASP A 40 36.45 10.03 -74.27
N GLY A 41 37.22 10.98 -73.72
CA GLY A 41 37.36 11.19 -72.27
C GLY A 41 36.18 11.90 -71.59
N ASP A 42 35.26 12.48 -72.37
CA ASP A 42 34.19 13.33 -71.83
C ASP A 42 32.82 12.63 -71.75
N PHE A 43 32.58 11.54 -72.51
CA PHE A 43 31.33 10.80 -72.45
C PHE A 43 31.21 9.90 -71.19
N PHE A 44 32.32 9.30 -70.73
CA PHE A 44 32.33 8.46 -69.53
C PHE A 44 32.22 9.26 -68.22
N ARG A 45 32.66 10.52 -68.20
CA ARG A 45 32.50 11.40 -67.02
C ARG A 45 31.04 11.74 -66.74
N VAL A 46 30.25 12.01 -67.79
CA VAL A 46 28.81 12.31 -67.66
C VAL A 46 28.05 11.09 -67.11
N SER A 47 28.39 9.86 -67.54
CA SER A 47 27.80 8.64 -66.99
C SER A 47 28.16 8.39 -65.52
N SER A 48 29.38 8.72 -65.09
CA SER A 48 29.79 8.56 -63.68
C SER A 48 29.07 9.52 -62.74
N ALA A 49 28.91 10.79 -63.15
CA ALA A 49 28.19 11.80 -62.36
C ALA A 49 26.71 11.43 -62.17
N LEU A 50 26.05 10.96 -63.24
CA LEU A 50 24.66 10.46 -63.17
C LEU A 50 24.52 9.25 -62.25
N ARG A 51 25.50 8.34 -62.23
CA ARG A 51 25.51 7.18 -61.34
C ARG A 51 25.59 7.60 -59.86
N PHE A 52 26.51 8.51 -59.53
CA PHE A 52 26.64 9.02 -58.16
C PHE A 52 25.41 9.82 -57.72
N GLN A 53 24.81 10.59 -58.62
CA GLN A 53 23.55 11.29 -58.34
C GLN A 53 22.41 10.31 -58.05
N SER A 54 22.31 9.23 -58.83
CA SER A 54 21.32 8.16 -58.60
C SER A 54 21.54 7.51 -57.24
N GLN A 55 22.77 7.10 -56.92
CA GLN A 55 23.13 6.49 -55.62
C GLN A 55 22.84 7.43 -54.45
N LEU A 56 23.15 8.73 -54.57
CA LEU A 56 22.82 9.71 -53.54
C LEU A 56 21.31 9.84 -53.35
N SER A 57 20.54 9.90 -54.46
CA SER A 57 19.07 9.99 -54.39
C SER A 57 18.44 8.74 -53.78
N GLU A 58 19.01 7.57 -54.03
CA GLU A 58 18.60 6.31 -53.44
C GLU A 58 18.94 6.24 -51.95
N ALA A 59 20.16 6.64 -51.58
CA ALA A 59 20.57 6.73 -50.17
C ALA A 59 19.70 7.73 -49.39
N LEU A 60 19.35 8.87 -49.97
CA LEU A 60 18.44 9.84 -49.35
C LEU A 60 17.03 9.27 -49.18
N ARG A 61 16.50 8.55 -50.18
CA ARG A 61 15.21 7.86 -50.07
C ARG A 61 15.25 6.77 -49.00
N ALA A 62 16.28 5.93 -48.99
CA ALA A 62 16.45 4.89 -47.97
C ALA A 62 16.57 5.48 -46.55
N ASN A 63 17.32 6.58 -46.39
CA ASN A 63 17.44 7.29 -45.11
C ASN A 63 16.09 7.87 -44.66
N SER A 64 15.32 8.45 -45.59
CA SER A 64 13.97 8.95 -45.32
C SER A 64 13.03 7.84 -44.86
N THR A 65 13.06 6.68 -45.53
CA THR A 65 12.24 5.52 -45.12
C THR A 65 12.66 5.02 -43.74
N LEU A 66 13.96 4.89 -43.48
CA LEU A 66 14.47 4.47 -42.18
C LEU A 66 14.04 5.42 -41.06
N ARG A 67 14.18 6.74 -41.27
CA ARG A 67 13.70 7.75 -40.32
C ARG A 67 12.21 7.57 -40.01
N SER A 68 11.39 7.43 -41.05
CA SER A 68 9.96 7.20 -40.87
C SER A 68 9.66 5.92 -40.09
N THR A 69 10.39 4.83 -40.34
CA THR A 69 10.21 3.58 -39.58
C THR A 69 10.60 3.73 -38.10
N TYR A 70 11.69 4.44 -37.80
CA TYR A 70 12.09 4.70 -36.42
C TYR A 70 11.12 5.64 -35.71
N GLU A 71 10.59 6.65 -36.39
CA GLU A 71 9.56 7.54 -35.84
C GLU A 71 8.30 6.75 -35.45
N VAL A 72 7.82 5.85 -36.32
CA VAL A 72 6.68 4.97 -36.01
C VAL A 72 6.99 4.03 -34.84
N HIS A 73 8.21 3.50 -34.77
CA HIS A 73 8.62 2.64 -33.66
C HIS A 73 8.68 3.39 -32.32
N ILE A 74 9.28 4.58 -32.29
CA ILE A 74 9.33 5.46 -31.11
C ILE A 74 7.91 5.78 -30.64
N GLU A 75 7.02 6.13 -31.57
CA GLU A 75 5.64 6.44 -31.23
C GLU A 75 4.87 5.22 -30.68
N THR A 76 5.13 4.04 -31.23
CA THR A 76 4.56 2.78 -30.71
C THR A 76 5.06 2.50 -29.30
N GLN A 77 6.36 2.69 -29.03
CA GLN A 77 6.94 2.54 -27.70
C GLN A 77 6.36 3.54 -26.70
N ARG A 78 6.12 4.80 -27.10
CA ARG A 78 5.47 5.81 -26.25
C ARG A 78 4.07 5.38 -25.82
N ARG A 79 3.24 4.94 -26.76
CA ARG A 79 1.89 4.43 -26.45
C ARG A 79 1.92 3.23 -25.51
N GLU A 80 2.89 2.34 -25.69
CA GLU A 80 3.06 1.18 -24.82
C GLU A 80 3.47 1.57 -23.41
N ILE A 81 4.36 2.56 -23.25
CA ILE A 81 4.72 3.13 -21.95
C ILE A 81 3.49 3.72 -21.26
N ASP A 82 2.65 4.47 -21.98
CA ASP A 82 1.42 5.06 -21.44
C ASP A 82 0.44 3.96 -20.99
N ARG A 83 0.23 2.93 -21.82
CA ARG A 83 -0.61 1.77 -21.49
C ARG A 83 -0.13 1.06 -20.23
N LEU A 84 1.17 0.78 -20.13
CA LEU A 84 1.77 0.15 -18.95
C LEU A 84 1.68 1.06 -17.72
N GLY A 85 1.75 2.38 -17.90
CA GLY A 85 1.52 3.37 -16.85
C GLY A 85 0.11 3.28 -16.27
N ASP A 86 -0.91 3.19 -17.12
CA ASP A 86 -2.30 3.03 -16.70
C ASP A 86 -2.54 1.69 -15.99
N GLU A 87 -1.98 0.60 -16.50
CA GLU A 87 -2.06 -0.72 -15.86
C GLU A 87 -1.40 -0.75 -14.49
N ASN A 88 -0.23 -0.12 -14.35
CA ASN A 88 0.48 0.00 -13.08
C ASN A 88 -0.35 0.83 -12.07
N ASN A 89 -0.97 1.93 -12.51
CA ASN A 89 -1.86 2.73 -11.68
C ASN A 89 -3.07 1.91 -11.19
N GLU A 90 -3.68 1.08 -12.04
CA GLU A 90 -4.79 0.21 -11.65
C GLU A 90 -4.36 -0.89 -10.68
N LEU A 91 -3.19 -1.51 -10.88
CA LEU A 91 -2.62 -2.46 -9.94
C LEU A 91 -2.36 -1.82 -8.58
N GLN A 92 -1.86 -0.59 -8.55
CA GLN A 92 -1.60 0.13 -7.31
C GLN A 92 -2.89 0.52 -6.57
N LYS A 93 -3.96 0.86 -7.29
CA LYS A 93 -5.30 1.04 -6.70
C LYS A 93 -5.81 -0.27 -6.09
N LYS A 94 -5.66 -1.40 -6.80
CA LYS A 94 -6.05 -2.72 -6.28
C LYS A 94 -5.26 -3.11 -5.02
N LEU A 95 -3.94 -2.89 -5.03
CA LEU A 95 -3.08 -3.12 -3.85
C LEU A 95 -3.59 -2.32 -2.65
N THR A 96 -3.82 -1.02 -2.82
CA THR A 96 -4.29 -0.13 -1.75
C THR A 96 -5.64 -0.59 -1.17
N ARG A 97 -6.56 -1.06 -2.02
CA ARG A 97 -7.85 -1.62 -1.59
C ARG A 97 -7.66 -2.91 -0.77
N MET A 98 -6.86 -3.84 -1.26
CA MET A 98 -6.57 -5.11 -0.58
C MET A 98 -5.89 -4.87 0.78
N GLU A 99 -4.94 -3.94 0.87
CA GLU A 99 -4.32 -3.55 2.13
C GLU A 99 -5.34 -2.97 3.12
N SER A 100 -6.28 -2.15 2.63
CA SER A 100 -7.35 -1.61 3.46
C SER A 100 -8.27 -2.72 3.99
N GLN A 101 -8.63 -3.69 3.14
CA GLN A 101 -9.43 -4.85 3.53
C GLN A 101 -8.70 -5.70 4.58
N LEU A 102 -7.40 -5.96 4.38
CA LEU A 102 -6.58 -6.71 5.34
C LEU A 102 -6.54 -6.01 6.71
N ARG A 103 -6.35 -4.69 6.74
CA ARG A 103 -6.39 -3.90 7.99
C ARG A 103 -7.76 -4.01 8.68
N SER A 104 -8.86 -3.96 7.91
CA SER A 104 -10.22 -4.11 8.45
C SER A 104 -10.45 -5.48 9.08
N VAL A 105 -10.11 -6.55 8.36
CA VAL A 105 -10.27 -7.94 8.86
C VAL A 105 -9.38 -8.19 10.09
N THR A 106 -8.19 -7.60 10.13
CA THR A 106 -7.30 -7.69 11.30
C THR A 106 -7.93 -7.05 12.52
N LEU A 107 -8.53 -5.86 12.37
CA LEU A 107 -9.24 -5.18 13.47
C LEU A 107 -10.48 -5.98 13.94
N GLU A 108 -11.23 -6.58 13.01
CA GLU A 108 -12.38 -7.43 13.34
C GLU A 108 -11.96 -8.66 14.14
N LYS A 109 -10.86 -9.30 13.75
CA LYS A 109 -10.25 -10.42 14.48
C LYS A 109 -9.87 -9.99 15.90
N GLU A 110 -9.16 -8.88 16.07
CA GLU A 110 -8.76 -8.37 17.40
C GLU A 110 -9.98 -8.04 18.29
N CYS A 111 -11.03 -7.46 17.71
CA CYS A 111 -12.29 -7.22 18.42
C CYS A 111 -12.94 -8.53 18.90
N SER A 112 -12.99 -9.53 18.02
CA SER A 112 -13.55 -10.86 18.32
C SER A 112 -12.74 -11.60 19.38
N GLU A 113 -11.41 -11.51 19.32
CA GLU A 113 -10.51 -12.10 20.31
C GLU A 113 -10.70 -11.46 21.70
N MET A 114 -10.82 -10.14 21.78
CA MET A 114 -11.14 -9.46 23.04
C MET A 114 -12.54 -9.81 23.57
N ALA A 115 -13.53 -9.99 22.69
CA ALA A 115 -14.87 -10.41 23.09
C ALA A 115 -14.85 -11.84 23.66
N TYR A 116 -14.20 -12.76 22.96
CA TYR A 116 -14.00 -14.14 23.41
C TYR A 116 -13.31 -14.19 24.77
N LYS A 117 -12.23 -13.40 24.94
CA LYS A 117 -11.51 -13.34 26.21
C LYS A 117 -12.41 -12.92 27.38
N ARG A 118 -13.22 -11.87 27.20
CA ARG A 118 -14.18 -11.43 28.23
C ARG A 118 -15.21 -12.50 28.58
N GLU A 119 -15.72 -13.22 27.58
CA GLU A 119 -16.69 -14.30 27.83
C GLU A 119 -16.02 -15.49 28.53
N SER A 120 -14.76 -15.81 28.18
CA SER A 120 -14.00 -16.85 28.88
C SER A 120 -13.76 -16.49 30.36
N GLU A 121 -13.40 -15.23 30.67
CA GLU A 121 -13.23 -14.75 32.05
C GLU A 121 -14.55 -14.83 32.82
N LYS A 122 -15.66 -14.46 32.20
CA LYS A 122 -17.02 -14.59 32.77
C LYS A 122 -17.40 -16.05 33.02
N ASN A 123 -17.07 -16.96 32.11
CA ASN A 123 -17.33 -18.39 32.29
C ASN A 123 -16.54 -18.96 33.47
N VAL A 124 -15.28 -18.57 33.64
CA VAL A 124 -14.48 -18.96 34.82
C VAL A 124 -15.15 -18.51 36.12
N LEU A 125 -15.62 -17.26 36.19
CA LEU A 125 -16.33 -16.76 37.38
C LEU A 125 -17.65 -17.51 37.64
N LEU A 126 -18.36 -17.89 36.59
CA LEU A 126 -19.58 -18.70 36.71
C LEU A 126 -19.28 -20.12 37.19
N GLU A 127 -18.22 -20.75 36.69
CA GLU A 127 -17.76 -22.07 37.14
C GLU A 127 -17.36 -22.05 38.62
N GLU A 128 -16.66 -21.01 39.07
CA GLU A 128 -16.33 -20.80 40.49
C GLU A 128 -17.60 -20.68 41.35
N LYS A 129 -18.60 -19.93 40.88
CA LYS A 129 -19.89 -19.77 41.57
C LYS A 129 -20.67 -21.08 41.63
N VAL A 130 -20.71 -21.84 40.54
CA VAL A 130 -21.34 -23.17 40.51
C VAL A 130 -20.67 -24.09 41.54
N ARG A 131 -19.33 -24.13 41.55
CA ARG A 131 -18.57 -24.93 42.52
C ARG A 131 -18.86 -24.51 43.97
N ALA A 132 -18.99 -23.22 44.26
CA ALA A 132 -19.34 -22.73 45.59
C ALA A 132 -20.75 -23.19 46.01
N LEU A 133 -21.74 -23.06 45.12
CA LEU A 133 -23.12 -23.50 45.37
C LEU A 133 -23.22 -25.02 45.54
N GLU A 134 -22.47 -25.80 44.77
CA GLU A 134 -22.38 -27.26 44.93
C GLU A 134 -21.84 -27.63 46.31
N ASN A 135 -20.81 -26.93 46.80
CA ASN A 135 -20.27 -27.15 48.14
C ASN A 135 -21.28 -26.81 49.25
N GLU A 136 -22.03 -25.71 49.10
CA GLU A 136 -23.11 -25.33 50.01
C GLU A 136 -24.23 -26.38 50.04
N LEU A 137 -24.69 -26.83 48.87
CA LEU A 137 -25.70 -27.88 48.74
C LEU A 137 -25.22 -29.16 49.43
N ASN A 138 -24.00 -29.61 49.13
CA ASN A 138 -23.39 -30.78 49.76
C ASN A 138 -23.28 -30.64 51.29
N SER A 139 -23.06 -29.43 51.80
CA SER A 139 -23.04 -29.15 53.24
C SER A 139 -24.45 -29.24 53.86
N VAL A 140 -25.47 -28.67 53.20
CA VAL A 140 -26.87 -28.74 53.66
C VAL A 140 -27.36 -30.18 53.64
N GLU A 141 -27.05 -30.94 52.60
CA GLU A 141 -27.42 -32.34 52.51
C GLU A 141 -26.76 -33.18 53.61
N ARG A 142 -25.48 -32.96 53.90
CA ARG A 142 -24.79 -33.62 55.03
C ARG A 142 -25.49 -33.32 56.35
N ARG A 143 -25.73 -32.03 56.67
CA ARG A 143 -26.47 -31.64 57.89
C ARG A 143 -27.86 -32.27 57.96
N THR A 144 -28.56 -32.36 56.83
CA THR A 144 -29.89 -32.98 56.77
C THR A 144 -29.84 -34.48 57.01
N ARG A 145 -28.81 -35.18 56.47
CA ARG A 145 -28.57 -36.59 56.72
C ARG A 145 -28.23 -36.84 58.19
N ASP A 146 -27.38 -36.01 58.80
CA ASP A 146 -26.99 -36.10 60.21
C ASP A 146 -28.20 -35.87 61.13
N LEU A 147 -29.02 -34.85 60.86
CA LEU A 147 -30.27 -34.61 61.60
C LEU A 147 -31.22 -35.81 61.48
N ARG A 148 -31.39 -36.36 60.28
CA ARG A 148 -32.24 -37.54 60.05
C ARG A 148 -31.72 -38.76 60.81
N ALA A 149 -30.40 -38.93 60.91
CA ALA A 149 -29.78 -40.00 61.70
C ALA A 149 -30.05 -39.79 63.21
N ALA A 150 -29.84 -38.56 63.72
CA ALA A 150 -30.10 -38.21 65.12
C ALA A 150 -31.58 -38.40 65.51
N PHE A 151 -32.52 -38.06 64.63
CA PHE A 151 -33.95 -38.31 64.85
C PHE A 151 -34.29 -39.79 64.94
N ARG A 152 -33.59 -40.66 64.21
CA ARG A 152 -33.81 -42.11 64.26
C ARG A 152 -33.21 -42.77 65.51
N THR A 153 -32.17 -42.18 66.10
CA THR A 153 -31.50 -42.69 67.30
C THR A 153 -32.02 -42.10 68.60
N SER A 154 -32.81 -41.01 68.54
CA SER A 154 -33.53 -40.50 69.71
C SER A 154 -34.47 -41.58 70.25
N PRO A 155 -34.33 -42.02 71.51
CA PRO A 155 -35.23 -43.01 72.09
C PRO A 155 -36.66 -42.49 71.97
N GLN A 156 -37.52 -43.22 71.27
CA GLN A 156 -38.95 -43.11 71.52
C GLN A 156 -39.11 -43.48 72.99
N HIS A 157 -39.33 -42.47 73.84
CA HIS A 157 -39.92 -42.69 75.15
C HIS A 157 -41.27 -43.35 74.89
N SER A 158 -41.25 -44.68 74.92
CA SER A 158 -42.40 -45.49 75.28
C SER A 158 -42.73 -45.11 76.72
N ASP A 159 -43.52 -44.06 76.88
CA ASP A 159 -44.36 -43.95 78.05
C ASP A 159 -45.80 -43.86 77.56
N GLU A 160 -46.49 -44.95 77.84
CA GLU A 160 -47.91 -45.13 77.64
C GLU A 160 -48.64 -43.96 78.31
N HIS A 161 -49.38 -43.17 77.55
CA HIS A 161 -50.76 -42.85 77.93
C HIS A 161 -51.49 -42.23 76.73
N GLU A 162 -52.52 -42.96 76.32
CA GLU A 162 -53.56 -42.56 75.39
C GLU A 162 -54.07 -41.14 75.65
N LYS A 163 -54.18 -40.33 74.59
CA LYS A 163 -55.30 -39.41 74.37
C LYS A 163 -55.34 -38.99 72.89
N PRO A 164 -56.47 -39.14 72.20
CA PRO A 164 -56.59 -38.75 70.80
C PRO A 164 -56.88 -37.25 70.73
N SER A 165 -55.89 -36.45 70.35
CA SER A 165 -56.10 -35.00 70.18
C SER A 165 -55.58 -34.50 68.84
N SER A 166 -56.55 -34.23 67.98
CA SER A 166 -56.55 -33.21 66.92
C SER A 166 -55.53 -33.33 65.78
N ARG A 167 -56.05 -33.88 64.68
CA ARG A 167 -55.98 -33.37 63.29
C ARG A 167 -55.54 -31.90 63.19
N ILE A 168 -54.23 -31.64 63.18
CA ILE A 168 -53.67 -30.35 62.77
C ILE A 168 -53.28 -30.42 61.30
N ARG A 169 -54.07 -29.69 60.53
CA ARG A 169 -53.97 -29.39 59.10
C ARG A 169 -52.58 -28.83 58.76
N PRO A 170 -51.87 -29.28 57.72
CA PRO A 170 -50.70 -28.57 57.25
C PRO A 170 -51.19 -27.24 56.65
N LEU A 171 -50.88 -26.14 57.34
CA LEU A 171 -51.11 -24.79 56.87
C LEU A 171 -50.20 -24.57 55.65
N ARG A 172 -50.80 -24.61 54.47
CA ARG A 172 -50.20 -24.24 53.19
C ARG A 172 -49.69 -22.80 53.35
N LEU A 173 -48.38 -22.64 53.50
CA LEU A 173 -47.72 -21.33 53.52
C LEU A 173 -47.92 -20.67 52.16
N GLN A 174 -48.96 -19.83 52.14
CA GLN A 174 -49.19 -18.75 51.20
C GLN A 174 -48.07 -17.73 51.43
N GLN A 175 -46.92 -17.91 50.78
CA GLN A 175 -45.86 -16.91 50.82
C GLN A 175 -45.89 -16.08 49.54
N SER A 176 -46.59 -14.95 49.67
CA SER A 176 -46.23 -13.65 49.12
C SER A 176 -45.81 -13.64 47.65
N GLN A 177 -46.82 -13.58 46.78
CA GLN A 177 -46.71 -12.74 45.59
C GLN A 177 -47.07 -11.32 46.02
N TYR A 178 -46.24 -10.36 45.65
CA TYR A 178 -46.36 -8.90 45.66
C TYR A 178 -45.38 -8.10 46.54
N SER A 179 -44.61 -7.28 45.80
CA SER A 179 -44.11 -5.94 46.08
C SER A 179 -42.66 -5.82 46.55
N ASP A 180 -41.77 -5.46 45.63
CA ASP A 180 -41.31 -4.07 45.61
C ASP A 180 -40.82 -3.59 44.23
N TYR A 181 -41.44 -2.50 43.80
CA TYR A 181 -40.99 -1.59 42.76
C TYR A 181 -40.31 -0.40 43.45
N GLN A 182 -39.34 0.22 42.76
CA GLN A 182 -38.58 1.44 43.14
C GLN A 182 -37.42 1.17 44.12
N GLU A 183 -36.19 1.64 43.92
CA GLU A 183 -35.81 2.96 43.45
C GLU A 183 -34.32 2.98 43.05
N SER A 184 -34.03 3.34 41.80
CA SER A 184 -32.80 4.06 41.39
C SER A 184 -32.97 4.48 39.94
N ARG A 185 -33.75 5.54 39.77
CA ARG A 185 -33.70 6.40 38.59
C ARG A 185 -32.32 7.06 38.54
N THR A 186 -31.49 6.67 37.59
CA THR A 186 -30.63 7.63 36.89
C THR A 186 -30.98 7.57 35.42
N SER A 187 -31.68 8.62 34.99
CA SER A 187 -31.92 9.02 33.62
C SER A 187 -30.66 8.98 32.77
N SER A 188 -30.72 8.29 31.62
CA SER A 188 -29.87 8.60 30.47
C SER A 188 -30.71 8.46 29.19
N PRO A 189 -30.98 9.57 28.47
CA PRO A 189 -31.69 9.54 27.21
C PRO A 189 -30.66 9.49 26.08
N HIS A 190 -30.32 8.30 25.56
CA HIS A 190 -29.80 8.19 24.20
C HIS A 190 -30.36 6.94 23.50
N ARG A 191 -31.58 7.17 23.00
CA ARG A 191 -32.20 6.49 21.88
C ARG A 191 -31.24 6.59 20.68
N ASN A 192 -30.68 5.47 20.22
CA ASN A 192 -30.35 5.25 18.81
C ASN A 192 -30.12 3.76 18.49
N ASN A 193 -31.03 3.24 17.66
CA ASN A 193 -30.89 2.18 16.66
C ASN A 193 -30.02 0.95 16.99
N ARG A 194 -30.67 -0.04 17.62
CA ARG A 194 -30.26 -1.44 17.57
C ARG A 194 -30.92 -2.09 16.35
N ALA A 195 -30.17 -2.16 15.25
CA ALA A 195 -30.49 -3.02 14.12
C ALA A 195 -30.53 -4.47 14.63
N ARG A 196 -31.65 -5.14 14.35
CA ARG A 196 -31.83 -6.57 14.54
C ARG A 196 -30.98 -7.28 13.48
N TYR A 197 -29.91 -7.93 13.89
CA TYR A 197 -29.35 -9.05 13.14
C TYR A 197 -29.72 -10.33 13.88
N SER A 198 -30.59 -11.08 13.23
CA SER A 198 -31.00 -12.44 13.57
C SER A 198 -29.82 -13.36 13.33
N LEU A 199 -29.39 -14.08 14.36
CA LEU A 199 -28.40 -15.15 14.26
C LEU A 199 -29.18 -16.45 14.00
N GLU A 200 -29.44 -16.78 12.74
CA GLU A 200 -29.82 -18.15 12.39
C GLU A 200 -28.56 -19.00 12.33
N ALA A 201 -28.53 -20.02 13.18
CA ALA A 201 -27.51 -21.05 13.21
C ALA A 201 -27.65 -21.91 11.95
N THR A 202 -26.69 -21.80 11.02
CA THR A 202 -26.51 -22.80 9.97
C THR A 202 -25.34 -23.71 10.35
N HIS A 203 -25.71 -24.88 10.86
CA HIS A 203 -24.90 -26.07 10.93
C HIS A 203 -24.76 -26.65 9.51
N MET A 204 -23.61 -26.49 8.84
CA MET A 204 -23.12 -27.41 7.79
C MET A 204 -21.59 -27.28 7.67
N GLY A 205 -20.92 -28.44 7.62
CA GLY A 205 -19.47 -28.60 7.77
C GLY A 205 -18.61 -28.25 6.55
N PRO A 206 -17.30 -28.59 6.62
CA PRO A 206 -16.32 -28.21 5.61
C PRO A 206 -16.20 -29.28 4.53
N GLU A 207 -16.63 -29.00 3.31
CA GLU A 207 -16.31 -29.81 2.14
C GLU A 207 -15.55 -28.96 1.12
N TRP A 208 -14.32 -29.38 0.87
CA TRP A 208 -13.42 -28.81 -0.11
C TRP A 208 -13.95 -29.15 -1.50
N SER A 209 -14.27 -28.14 -2.30
CA SER A 209 -14.41 -28.35 -3.74
C SER A 209 -13.80 -27.19 -4.50
N ALA A 210 -12.62 -27.47 -5.05
CA ALA A 210 -12.06 -26.76 -6.16
C ALA A 210 -12.98 -26.94 -7.38
N ARG A 211 -13.44 -25.83 -7.99
CA ARG A 211 -13.45 -25.59 -9.44
C ARG A 211 -14.28 -24.36 -9.83
N HIS A 212 -13.70 -23.59 -10.75
CA HIS A 212 -14.32 -22.77 -11.79
C HIS A 212 -15.09 -21.49 -11.42
N SER A 213 -14.34 -20.37 -11.54
CA SER A 213 -14.61 -19.25 -12.46
C SER A 213 -16.04 -18.76 -12.71
N GLU A 214 -16.38 -17.59 -12.16
CA GLU A 214 -17.03 -16.48 -12.89
C GLU A 214 -16.84 -15.14 -12.15
N PRO A 215 -16.63 -13.99 -12.83
CA PRO A 215 -16.49 -12.69 -12.19
C PRO A 215 -17.88 -12.07 -11.94
N GLN A 216 -18.32 -12.09 -10.69
CA GLN A 216 -19.57 -11.46 -10.28
C GLN A 216 -19.42 -9.93 -10.23
N GLU A 217 -20.11 -9.27 -11.16
CA GLU A 217 -20.30 -7.82 -11.23
C GLU A 217 -20.98 -7.29 -9.95
N TRP A 218 -20.20 -6.67 -9.07
CA TRP A 218 -20.74 -5.78 -8.05
C TRP A 218 -20.56 -4.33 -8.50
N ARG A 219 -21.49 -3.86 -9.34
CA ARG A 219 -21.84 -2.44 -9.42
C ARG A 219 -22.95 -2.14 -8.40
N ALA A 220 -22.98 -0.88 -7.96
CA ALA A 220 -24.00 -0.21 -7.15
C ALA A 220 -23.78 -0.22 -5.63
N ALA A 221 -22.91 0.70 -5.18
CA ALA A 221 -23.17 1.55 -4.02
C ALA A 221 -22.23 2.78 -4.05
N GLU A 222 -22.28 3.56 -5.14
CA GLU A 222 -21.75 4.92 -5.15
C GLU A 222 -22.91 5.87 -4.85
N GLY A 223 -22.90 6.43 -3.64
CA GLY A 223 -23.87 7.42 -3.21
C GLY A 223 -23.45 8.03 -1.89
N THR A 224 -23.09 9.32 -1.94
CA THR A 224 -23.00 10.27 -0.82
C THR A 224 -21.87 10.12 0.20
N ALA A 225 -20.73 10.72 -0.12
CA ALA A 225 -20.00 11.56 0.84
C ALA A 225 -19.24 12.68 0.10
N ALA A 226 -19.87 13.85 0.06
CA ALA A 226 -19.26 15.10 -0.36
C ALA A 226 -18.10 15.46 0.57
N SER A 227 -16.93 15.80 0.02
CA SER A 227 -15.93 16.58 0.75
C SER A 227 -15.11 17.47 -0.20
N LYS A 228 -15.63 18.69 -0.34
CA LYS A 228 -14.96 19.98 -0.58
C LYS A 228 -13.63 19.94 -1.32
N ARG A 229 -13.78 20.06 -2.63
CA ARG A 229 -12.86 20.67 -3.60
C ARG A 229 -12.43 22.07 -3.12
N SER A 230 -11.14 22.29 -2.94
CA SER A 230 -10.55 23.64 -2.88
C SER A 230 -9.79 23.87 -4.18
N GLU A 231 -10.50 24.46 -5.14
CA GLU A 231 -9.93 25.04 -6.36
C GLU A 231 -9.36 26.42 -6.03
N THR A 232 -8.04 26.59 -6.08
CA THR A 232 -7.42 27.91 -6.18
C THR A 232 -7.17 28.20 -7.66
N THR A 233 -8.11 28.94 -8.24
CA THR A 233 -7.97 29.64 -9.51
C THR A 233 -7.19 30.93 -9.29
N ASN A 234 -6.01 31.06 -9.90
CA ASN A 234 -5.37 32.34 -10.12
C ASN A 234 -5.28 32.58 -11.63
N SER A 235 -6.21 33.39 -12.11
CA SER A 235 -6.27 33.95 -13.46
C SER A 235 -6.14 35.47 -13.38
N MET A 236 -5.70 36.06 -14.49
CA MET A 236 -5.58 37.47 -14.85
C MET A 236 -4.21 38.13 -14.61
N LYS A 237 -3.47 38.33 -15.72
CA LYS A 237 -3.46 39.66 -16.34
C LYS A 237 -3.01 39.61 -17.81
N MET A 238 -3.95 39.91 -18.70
CA MET A 238 -3.71 40.35 -20.07
C MET A 238 -3.01 41.70 -20.06
N GLY A 239 -1.95 41.83 -20.87
CA GLY A 239 -1.27 43.08 -21.18
C GLY A 239 -0.80 43.04 -22.62
N SER A 240 -1.59 43.65 -23.50
CA SER A 240 -1.39 43.76 -24.94
C SER A 240 -0.30 44.79 -25.29
N ALA A 241 0.56 44.38 -26.23
CA ALA A 241 1.27 45.15 -27.27
C ALA A 241 1.93 46.50 -26.92
N ARG A 242 3.25 46.55 -27.11
CA ARG A 242 3.88 47.55 -28.00
C ARG A 242 5.12 46.98 -28.67
N ARG A 243 5.17 47.18 -29.99
CA ARG A 243 6.36 47.09 -30.83
C ARG A 243 7.41 48.02 -30.26
N ASP A 244 8.65 47.56 -30.16
CA ASP A 244 9.79 48.35 -30.60
C ASP A 244 10.83 47.37 -31.15
N ALA A 245 11.13 47.58 -32.44
CA ALA A 245 12.26 46.99 -33.09
C ALA A 245 13.53 47.55 -32.45
N ASN A 246 14.39 46.68 -31.94
CA ASN A 246 15.80 47.03 -31.83
C ASN A 246 16.64 45.82 -32.23
N TYR A 247 17.16 45.93 -33.45
CA TYR A 247 18.32 45.19 -33.91
C TYR A 247 19.46 45.34 -32.90
N SER A 248 19.89 44.24 -32.29
CA SER A 248 21.24 44.13 -31.76
C SER A 248 21.79 42.77 -32.15
N ALA A 249 22.30 42.72 -33.37
CA ALA A 249 23.30 41.73 -33.74
C ALA A 249 24.56 41.91 -32.88
N LYS A 250 25.12 40.79 -32.44
CA LYS A 250 26.48 40.52 -31.92
C LYS A 250 26.49 40.04 -30.48
N GLY A 251 27.00 38.82 -30.33
CA GLY A 251 27.46 38.29 -29.05
C GLY A 251 27.01 36.87 -28.81
N THR A 252 27.54 35.92 -29.59
CA THR A 252 27.89 34.59 -29.08
C THR A 252 28.84 34.80 -27.89
N ALA A 253 28.29 35.09 -26.71
CA ALA A 253 29.01 35.04 -25.47
C ALA A 253 29.00 33.58 -25.02
N TYR A 254 30.20 32.99 -24.96
CA TYR A 254 30.46 31.73 -24.29
C TYR A 254 29.83 31.74 -22.88
N PRO A 255 29.39 30.59 -22.34
CA PRO A 255 28.87 30.51 -20.98
C PRO A 255 29.90 31.13 -20.03
N THR A 256 29.48 32.20 -19.37
CA THR A 256 30.32 32.98 -18.48
C THR A 256 30.72 32.10 -17.29
N GLN A 257 32.03 31.91 -17.12
CA GLN A 257 32.70 31.07 -16.12
C GLN A 257 32.18 31.26 -14.67
N ASN A 258 31.60 32.44 -14.35
CA ASN A 258 31.03 32.74 -13.03
C ASN A 258 29.81 31.88 -12.65
N ASN A 259 29.07 31.35 -13.64
CA ASN A 259 27.86 30.56 -13.38
C ASN A 259 28.18 29.12 -12.90
N GLU A 260 29.36 28.61 -13.25
CA GLU A 260 29.81 27.27 -12.85
C GLU A 260 30.20 27.26 -11.36
N GLU A 261 30.78 28.35 -10.86
CA GLU A 261 31.20 28.48 -9.46
C GLU A 261 29.99 28.55 -8.51
N ASP A 262 28.94 29.30 -8.89
CA ASP A 262 27.67 29.35 -8.16
C ASP A 262 26.92 28.00 -8.17
N GLN A 263 26.94 27.29 -9.30
CA GLN A 263 26.38 25.95 -9.41
C GLN A 263 27.15 24.95 -8.54
N TYR A 264 28.48 25.04 -8.55
CA TYR A 264 29.33 24.19 -7.71
C TYR A 264 29.10 24.42 -6.21
N ALA A 265 29.00 25.69 -5.79
CA ALA A 265 28.64 26.04 -4.41
C ALA A 265 27.26 25.48 -4.01
N THR A 266 26.28 25.56 -4.93
CA THR A 266 24.93 25.02 -4.72
C THR A 266 24.92 23.50 -4.60
N VAL A 267 25.68 22.79 -5.45
CA VAL A 267 25.82 21.33 -5.38
C VAL A 267 26.46 20.92 -4.04
N LYS A 268 27.55 21.56 -3.63
CA LYS A 268 28.24 21.28 -2.37
C LYS A 268 27.34 21.49 -1.14
N GLU A 269 26.51 22.54 -1.18
CA GLU A 269 25.52 22.80 -0.15
C GLU A 269 24.41 21.73 -0.11
N LEU A 270 23.92 21.28 -1.28
CA LEU A 270 22.94 20.21 -1.37
C LEU A 270 23.52 18.86 -0.92
N GLU A 271 24.78 18.55 -1.20
CA GLU A 271 25.47 17.36 -0.70
C GLU A 271 25.62 17.39 0.83
N ARG A 272 26.01 18.54 1.38
CA ARG A 272 26.10 18.74 2.84
C ARG A 272 24.74 18.53 3.49
N ARG A 273 23.66 19.09 2.93
CA ARG A 273 22.29 18.88 3.41
C ARG A 273 21.85 17.43 3.27
N LEU A 274 22.17 16.76 2.16
CA LEU A 274 21.85 15.36 1.95
C LEU A 274 22.47 14.48 3.05
N LEU A 275 23.72 14.76 3.40
CA LEU A 275 24.42 14.03 4.46
C LEU A 275 23.76 14.25 5.83
N GLN A 276 23.40 15.49 6.15
CA GLN A 276 22.69 15.83 7.39
C GLN A 276 21.32 15.16 7.48
N GLU A 277 20.54 15.19 6.39
CA GLU A 277 19.21 14.57 6.33
C GLU A 277 19.28 13.03 6.40
N ASN A 278 20.30 12.40 5.79
CA ASN A 278 20.52 10.96 5.96
C ASN A 278 20.88 10.60 7.41
N GLN A 279 21.75 11.38 8.07
CA GLN A 279 22.07 11.17 9.49
C GLN A 279 20.84 11.31 10.38
N ALA A 280 20.02 12.33 10.14
CA ALA A 280 18.78 12.55 10.86
C ALA A 280 17.78 11.39 10.64
N LYS A 281 17.67 10.91 9.40
CA LYS A 281 16.85 9.75 9.04
C LYS A 281 17.32 8.49 9.80
N ASP A 282 18.62 8.20 9.81
CA ASP A 282 19.18 7.02 10.48
C ASP A 282 18.96 7.07 12.00
N GLU A 283 19.05 8.27 12.62
CA GLU A 283 18.75 8.45 14.04
C GLU A 283 17.25 8.23 14.35
N ILE A 284 16.34 8.72 13.49
CA ILE A 284 14.90 8.45 13.63
C ILE A 284 14.62 6.94 13.48
N GLU A 285 15.25 6.28 12.51
CA GLU A 285 15.12 4.84 12.29
C GLU A 285 15.58 4.04 13.52
N LYS A 286 16.72 4.41 14.11
CA LYS A 286 17.22 3.81 15.35
C LYS A 286 16.25 4.00 16.52
N GLN A 287 15.64 5.18 16.65
CA GLN A 287 14.63 5.43 17.69
C GLN A 287 13.36 4.62 17.46
N LEU A 288 12.96 4.43 16.20
CA LEU A 288 11.80 3.64 15.80
C LEU A 288 12.04 2.16 16.11
N GLN A 289 13.19 1.61 15.71
CA GLN A 289 13.62 0.25 16.06
C GLN A 289 13.66 0.04 17.59
N LYS A 290 14.19 1.00 18.35
CA LYS A 290 14.20 0.93 19.82
C LYS A 290 12.79 0.81 20.41
N ILE A 291 11.84 1.59 19.88
CA ILE A 291 10.44 1.53 20.31
C ILE A 291 9.78 0.22 19.88
N GLU A 292 10.15 -0.35 18.72
CA GLU A 292 9.63 -1.63 18.24
C GLU A 292 10.14 -2.83 19.02
N CYS A 293 11.40 -2.78 19.46
CA CYS A 293 11.95 -3.80 20.36
C CYS A 293 11.31 -3.77 21.76
N THR A 294 10.72 -2.64 22.15
CA THR A 294 9.99 -2.52 23.42
C THR A 294 8.50 -2.76 23.21
N ARG A 295 7.90 -3.66 23.98
CA ARG A 295 6.43 -3.85 23.96
C ARG A 295 5.74 -2.53 24.33
N ILE A 296 4.94 -1.99 23.42
CA ILE A 296 4.13 -0.78 23.64
C ILE A 296 3.07 -1.09 24.72
N ARG A 297 3.14 -0.38 25.85
CA ARG A 297 2.24 -0.58 27.00
C ARG A 297 1.28 0.60 27.21
N THR A 298 1.63 1.78 26.72
CA THR A 298 0.85 3.01 26.95
C THR A 298 0.41 3.70 25.66
N GLY A 299 -0.68 4.48 25.73
CA GLY A 299 -1.15 5.29 24.60
C GLY A 299 -0.15 6.39 24.20
N ALA A 300 0.63 6.92 25.15
CA ALA A 300 1.67 7.91 24.89
C ALA A 300 2.83 7.33 24.06
N GLU A 301 3.24 6.08 24.33
CA GLU A 301 4.23 5.37 23.52
C GLU A 301 3.72 5.11 22.09
N ARG A 302 2.44 4.76 21.95
CA ARG A 302 1.80 4.59 20.63
C ARG A 302 1.79 5.91 19.86
N ALA A 303 1.42 7.03 20.50
CA ALA A 303 1.44 8.35 19.88
C ALA A 303 2.86 8.77 19.47
N LYS A 304 3.86 8.48 20.32
CA LYS A 304 5.28 8.72 20.02
C LYS A 304 5.76 7.90 18.82
N LYS A 305 5.38 6.62 18.73
CA LYS A 305 5.69 5.77 17.56
C LYS A 305 5.14 6.39 16.27
N ILE A 306 3.85 6.76 16.27
CA ILE A 306 3.19 7.38 15.10
C ILE A 306 3.88 8.69 14.71
N ALA A 307 4.29 9.51 15.68
CA ALA A 307 5.01 10.74 15.40
C ALA A 307 6.37 10.46 14.75
N LEU A 308 7.12 9.46 15.24
CA LEU A 308 8.40 9.05 14.65
C LEU A 308 8.24 8.47 13.24
N GLU A 309 7.21 7.67 12.98
CA GLU A 309 6.88 7.16 11.63
C GLU A 309 6.60 8.30 10.65
N ARG A 310 5.83 9.32 11.08
CA ARG A 310 5.57 10.51 10.25
C ARG A 310 6.85 11.29 9.97
N ASN A 311 7.70 11.47 10.98
CA ASN A 311 8.97 12.16 10.83
C ASN A 311 9.94 11.39 9.91
N PHE A 312 9.97 10.06 10.00
CA PHE A 312 10.76 9.21 9.12
C PHE A 312 10.33 9.36 7.66
N LEU A 313 9.03 9.32 7.38
CA LEU A 313 8.50 9.54 6.03
C LEU A 313 8.81 10.96 5.52
N ALA A 314 8.75 11.97 6.37
CA ALA A 314 9.12 13.34 6.01
C ALA A 314 10.61 13.43 5.64
N ALA A 315 11.50 12.87 6.46
CA ALA A 315 12.94 12.81 6.19
C ALA A 315 13.26 12.01 4.90
N GLN A 316 12.52 10.93 4.64
CA GLN A 316 12.68 10.17 3.39
C GLN A 316 12.31 10.99 2.15
N ARG A 317 11.26 11.82 2.24
CA ARG A 317 10.88 12.74 1.16
C ARG A 317 11.93 13.83 0.94
N THR A 318 12.42 14.47 2.01
CA THR A 318 13.46 15.52 1.89
C THR A 318 14.73 14.96 1.25
N VAL A 319 15.19 13.78 1.67
CA VAL A 319 16.31 13.06 1.04
C VAL A 319 16.05 12.81 -0.45
N GLY A 320 14.84 12.36 -0.80
CA GLY A 320 14.43 12.14 -2.19
C GLY A 320 14.47 13.41 -3.04
N GLU A 321 13.92 14.51 -2.52
CA GLU A 321 13.91 15.83 -3.18
C GLU A 321 15.34 16.36 -3.38
N ILE A 322 16.21 16.24 -2.39
CA ILE A 322 17.61 16.67 -2.49
C ILE A 322 18.34 15.85 -3.56
N ARG A 323 18.16 14.52 -3.57
CA ARG A 323 18.74 13.64 -4.61
C ARG A 323 18.22 13.96 -6.02
N MET A 324 16.95 14.31 -6.14
CA MET A 324 16.39 14.77 -7.42
C MET A 324 17.03 16.07 -7.89
N ARG A 325 17.18 17.06 -6.99
CA ARG A 325 17.85 18.34 -7.30
C ARG A 325 19.31 18.16 -7.68
N LEU A 326 20.04 17.30 -6.97
CA LEU A 326 21.42 16.95 -7.32
C LEU A 326 21.50 16.32 -8.71
N ARG A 327 20.59 15.39 -9.05
CA ARG A 327 20.52 14.80 -10.39
C ARG A 327 20.18 15.82 -11.48
N SER A 328 19.25 16.74 -11.23
CA SER A 328 18.90 17.78 -12.22
C SER A 328 20.07 18.75 -12.46
N LEU A 329 20.83 19.09 -11.42
CA LEU A 329 22.02 19.92 -11.55
C LEU A 329 23.15 19.17 -12.26
N ALA A 330 23.39 17.90 -11.91
CA ALA A 330 24.41 17.08 -12.57
C ALA A 330 24.10 16.83 -14.06
N ALA A 331 22.83 16.77 -14.44
CA ALA A 331 22.41 16.67 -15.84
C ALA A 331 22.56 18.00 -16.61
N LEU A 332 22.62 19.14 -15.90
CA LEU A 332 22.81 20.46 -16.50
C LEU A 332 24.30 20.79 -16.74
N VAL A 333 25.20 20.11 -16.01
CA VAL A 333 26.66 20.29 -16.06
C VAL A 333 27.33 19.35 -17.08
N ARG A 334 26.62 18.33 -17.59
CA ARG A 334 27.06 17.49 -18.72
C ARG A 334 26.52 18.05 -20.02
#